data_AF-A0A7S2XPD4-F1
#
_entry.id   AF-A0A7S2XPD4-F1
#
_cell.length_a   1.000
_cell.length_b   1.000
_cell.length_c   1.000
_cell.angle_alpha   90.00
_cell.angle_beta   90.00
_cell.angle_gamma   90.00
#
_symmetry.space_group_name_H-M   'P 1'
#
loop_
_entity.id
_entity.type
_entity.pdbx_description
1 polymer ?
#
loop_
_entity_poly.entity_id
_entity_poly.type
_entity_poly.pdbx_seq_one_letter_code
_entity_poly.pdbx_strand_id
1 'polypeptide(L)'
;MESVRLHILTLHESPVLDGNNYDRFRMQWILMDYDGGQQQHPIMGEDIPQNNWTGIGPGDVILFPELLSGAGEFEGTRMASIDRIEGAVTGRILLPCGIEYPEFPQPIIAAATTASLNTLRTKYEPAFEAVLSCGGFTMKDILGGDDETVLEFWSSPPVVHPKTYDEQWIIPLSQCTLIQTISFPSTNTTDS
;
A
#
# COMPACT_ATOMS: atom_id res chain seq x y z
N MET A 1 4.07 -4.32 -18.46
CA MET A 1 4.11 -3.44 -17.27
C MET A 1 3.84 -4.34 -16.07
N GLU A 2 4.67 -4.33 -15.02
CA GLU A 2 4.43 -5.19 -13.86
C GLU A 2 3.11 -4.77 -13.17
N SER A 3 2.27 -5.77 -12.88
CA SER A 3 1.03 -5.58 -12.14
C SER A 3 1.34 -5.23 -10.69
N VAL A 4 0.61 -4.27 -10.13
CA VAL A 4 0.60 -4.05 -8.67
C VAL A 4 0.14 -5.31 -7.98
N ARG A 5 0.71 -5.57 -6.81
CA ARG A 5 0.27 -6.62 -5.90
C ARG A 5 -0.28 -5.97 -4.63
N LEU A 6 -1.21 -6.67 -3.98
CA LEU A 6 -1.63 -6.34 -2.62
C LEU A 6 -0.94 -7.30 -1.66
N HIS A 7 -0.16 -6.77 -0.71
CA HIS A 7 0.42 -7.51 0.40
C HIS A 7 -0.38 -7.24 1.67
N ILE A 8 -0.89 -8.28 2.31
CA ILE A 8 -1.54 -8.18 3.62
C ILE A 8 -0.51 -8.60 4.67
N LEU A 9 -0.10 -7.65 5.49
CA LEU A 9 0.90 -7.82 6.54
C LEU A 9 0.27 -7.54 7.90
N THR A 10 0.74 -8.23 8.94
CA THR A 10 0.41 -7.88 10.33
C THR A 10 1.69 -7.67 11.13
N LEU A 11 1.71 -6.70 12.05
CA LEU A 11 2.84 -6.40 12.92
C LEU A 11 2.86 -7.35 14.14
N HIS A 12 4.02 -7.93 14.43
CA HIS A 12 4.29 -8.59 15.71
C HIS A 12 4.61 -7.52 16.76
N GLU A 13 3.84 -7.52 17.87
CA GLU A 13 4.08 -6.73 19.09
C GLU A 13 4.88 -5.45 18.84
N SER A 14 4.27 -4.47 18.16
CA SER A 14 4.94 -3.19 17.95
C SER A 14 4.94 -2.41 19.27
N PRO A 15 6.12 -2.11 19.87
CA PRO A 15 6.19 -1.30 21.09
C PRO A 15 5.68 0.14 20.89
N VAL A 16 5.39 0.55 19.65
CA VAL A 16 4.81 1.86 19.30
C VAL A 16 3.28 1.89 19.48
N LEU A 17 2.61 0.74 19.60
CA LEU A 17 1.15 0.68 19.79
C LEU A 17 0.73 0.84 21.26
N ASP A 18 1.66 0.85 22.20
CA ASP A 18 1.39 0.84 23.65
C ASP A 18 0.97 2.20 24.25
N GLY A 19 0.53 3.19 23.45
CA GLY A 19 -0.05 4.39 24.09
C GLY A 19 -0.55 5.55 23.24
N ASN A 20 -0.29 5.63 21.93
CA ASN A 20 -0.80 6.73 21.11
C ASN A 20 -0.95 6.36 19.63
N ASN A 21 -2.05 5.68 19.28
CA ASN A 21 -2.44 5.42 17.89
C ASN A 21 -2.57 6.68 17.01
N TYR A 22 -2.67 7.88 17.61
CA TYR A 22 -2.81 9.14 16.89
C TYR A 22 -1.52 9.59 16.16
N ASP A 23 -0.34 9.17 16.60
CA ASP A 23 0.91 9.71 16.05
C ASP A 23 1.32 9.05 14.73
N ARG A 24 0.84 7.83 14.47
CA ARG A 24 1.20 7.07 13.27
C ARG A 24 0.83 7.77 11.96
N PHE A 25 -0.21 8.63 11.95
CA PHE A 25 -0.59 9.41 10.77
C PHE A 25 0.30 10.64 10.54
N ARG A 26 1.10 11.02 11.54
CA ARG A 26 2.05 12.13 11.51
C ARG A 26 3.50 11.67 11.31
N MET A 27 3.73 10.36 11.28
CA MET A 27 5.02 9.75 11.06
C MET A 27 5.18 9.27 9.61
N GLN A 28 6.39 9.35 9.09
CA GLN A 28 6.75 8.67 7.85
C GLN A 28 6.99 7.20 8.13
N TRP A 29 6.25 6.32 7.46
CA TRP A 29 6.42 4.88 7.61
C TRP A 29 7.51 4.40 6.65
N ILE A 30 8.44 3.60 7.17
CA ILE A 30 9.53 3.01 6.40
C ILE A 30 9.51 1.51 6.65
N LEU A 31 9.23 0.74 5.61
CA LEU A 31 9.34 -0.72 5.67
C LEU A 31 10.78 -1.11 5.34
N MET A 32 11.52 -1.59 6.33
CA MET A 32 12.93 -1.95 6.20
C MET A 32 13.05 -3.41 5.76
N ASP A 33 13.59 -3.60 4.56
CA ASP A 33 13.81 -4.92 3.94
C ASP A 33 15.29 -5.35 3.96
N TYR A 34 16.16 -4.52 4.53
CA TYR A 34 17.57 -4.82 4.74
C TYR A 34 18.11 -4.14 6.00
N ASP A 35 18.88 -4.88 6.78
CA ASP A 35 19.57 -4.37 7.97
C ASP A 35 20.99 -4.96 8.06
N GLY A 36 22.01 -4.10 8.13
CA GLY A 36 23.35 -4.49 8.54
C GLY A 36 24.05 -5.57 7.71
N GLY A 37 23.67 -5.79 6.45
CA GLY A 37 24.21 -6.89 5.63
C GLY A 37 23.20 -7.98 5.29
N GLN A 38 22.03 -7.98 5.93
CA GLN A 38 21.06 -9.08 5.82
C GLN A 38 19.73 -8.61 5.26
N GLN A 39 19.28 -9.31 4.22
CA GLN A 39 17.93 -9.16 3.69
C GLN A 39 16.92 -9.64 4.74
N GLN A 40 15.95 -8.79 5.03
CA GLN A 40 14.85 -9.09 5.92
C GLN A 40 13.72 -9.74 5.11
N HIS A 41 13.01 -10.66 5.76
CA HIS A 41 11.84 -11.33 5.19
C HIS A 41 10.73 -11.33 6.24
N PRO A 42 9.45 -11.25 5.83
CA PRO A 42 8.38 -11.39 6.79
C PRO A 42 8.36 -12.82 7.34
N ILE A 43 7.82 -12.96 8.53
CA ILE A 43 7.37 -14.25 9.04
C ILE A 43 6.23 -14.70 8.11
N MET A 44 6.31 -15.93 7.61
CA MET A 44 5.28 -16.44 6.71
C MET A 44 4.13 -16.98 7.55
N GLY A 45 2.89 -16.58 7.22
CA GLY A 45 1.69 -17.16 7.83
C GLY A 45 1.60 -18.68 7.60
N GLU A 46 0.80 -19.38 8.42
CA GLU A 46 0.75 -20.84 8.51
C GLU A 46 0.56 -21.53 7.14
N ASP A 47 -0.15 -20.89 6.21
CA ASP A 47 -0.51 -21.44 4.90
C ASP A 47 0.33 -20.90 3.73
N ILE A 48 1.41 -20.14 3.98
CA ILE A 48 2.23 -19.54 2.92
C ILE A 48 3.59 -20.24 2.80
N PRO A 49 3.86 -20.96 1.70
CA PRO A 49 5.19 -21.49 1.43
C PRO A 49 6.25 -20.37 1.42
N GLN A 50 7.35 -20.55 2.14
CA GLN A 50 8.46 -19.57 2.19
C GLN A 50 8.96 -19.15 0.81
N ASN A 51 8.94 -20.08 -0.15
CA ASN A 51 9.42 -19.86 -1.52
C ASN A 51 8.54 -18.90 -2.34
N ASN A 52 7.36 -18.52 -1.84
CA ASN A 52 6.45 -17.63 -2.52
C ASN A 52 6.72 -16.14 -2.23
N TRP A 53 7.65 -15.82 -1.33
CA TRP A 53 8.03 -14.44 -1.07
C TRP A 53 8.99 -13.92 -2.14
N THR A 54 8.53 -12.95 -2.93
CA THR A 54 9.32 -12.30 -3.99
C THR A 54 9.72 -10.86 -3.67
N GLY A 55 9.52 -10.41 -2.42
CA GLY A 55 9.71 -9.01 -2.03
C GLY A 55 8.54 -8.10 -2.41
N ILE A 56 8.56 -6.91 -1.82
CA ILE A 56 7.68 -5.79 -2.15
C ILE A 56 8.39 -4.93 -3.20
N GLY A 57 7.67 -4.56 -4.25
CA GLY A 57 8.15 -3.71 -5.33
C GLY A 57 7.57 -2.29 -5.28
N PRO A 58 8.15 -1.33 -6.03
CA PRO A 58 7.61 0.01 -6.13
C PRO A 58 6.17 0.02 -6.68
N GLY A 59 5.28 0.69 -5.96
CA GLY A 59 3.86 0.81 -6.30
C GLY A 59 3.00 -0.34 -5.78
N ASP A 60 3.56 -1.39 -5.18
CA ASP A 60 2.73 -2.40 -4.51
C ASP A 60 1.90 -1.77 -3.39
N VAL A 61 0.69 -2.29 -3.19
CA VAL A 61 -0.21 -1.90 -2.12
C VAL A 61 0.02 -2.81 -0.92
N ILE A 62 0.04 -2.24 0.27
CA ILE A 62 0.25 -2.95 1.52
C ILE A 62 -0.91 -2.60 2.45
N LEU A 63 -1.56 -3.60 3.02
CA LEU A 63 -2.60 -3.45 4.03
C LEU A 63 -2.08 -3.99 5.36
N PHE A 64 -2.24 -3.20 6.43
CA PHE A 64 -2.07 -3.62 7.82
C PHE A 64 -3.45 -3.64 8.52
N PRO A 65 -4.18 -4.77 8.51
CA PRO A 65 -5.55 -4.84 8.99
C PRO A 65 -5.72 -4.44 10.47
N GLU A 66 -4.73 -4.75 11.31
CA GLU A 66 -4.72 -4.41 12.73
C GLU A 66 -4.59 -2.91 13.00
N LEU A 67 -4.22 -2.13 11.98
CA LEU A 67 -4.14 -0.67 12.08
C LEU A 67 -5.46 0.00 11.69
N LEU A 68 -6.50 -0.74 11.31
CA LEU A 68 -7.83 -0.19 11.09
C LEU A 68 -8.50 0.13 12.44
N SER A 69 -8.66 1.41 12.74
CA SER A 69 -9.40 1.89 13.91
C SER A 69 -10.92 1.97 13.67
N GLY A 70 -11.34 1.83 12.41
CA GLY A 70 -12.70 2.07 11.95
C GLY A 70 -12.94 3.51 11.49
N ALA A 71 -11.89 4.33 11.37
CA ALA A 71 -11.99 5.69 10.82
C ALA A 71 -12.23 5.68 9.30
N GLY A 72 -11.82 4.62 8.61
CA GLY A 72 -12.09 4.41 7.19
C GLY A 72 -11.37 3.18 6.63
N GLU A 73 -11.78 2.76 5.45
CA GLU A 73 -11.41 1.47 4.84
C GLU A 73 -9.95 1.45 4.33
N PHE A 74 -9.38 2.63 4.07
CA PHE A 74 -8.00 2.79 3.60
C PHE A 74 -7.01 3.20 4.70
N GLU A 75 -7.47 3.35 5.94
CA GLU A 75 -6.65 3.83 7.08
C GLU A 75 -5.32 3.07 7.23
N GLY A 76 -5.38 1.74 7.12
CA GLY A 76 -4.24 0.82 7.22
C GLY A 76 -3.53 0.53 5.89
N THR A 77 -3.94 1.20 4.81
CA THR A 77 -3.48 0.91 3.44
C THR A 77 -2.39 1.89 3.01
N ARG A 78 -1.32 1.36 2.42
CA ARG A 78 -0.14 2.12 1.97
C ARG A 78 0.29 1.67 0.58
N MET A 79 0.95 2.56 -0.16
CA MET A 79 1.68 2.26 -1.40
C MET A 79 3.18 2.30 -1.14
N ALA A 80 3.88 1.27 -1.60
CA ALA A 80 5.33 1.22 -1.53
C ALA A 80 5.98 2.23 -2.50
N SER A 81 6.89 3.06 -1.99
CA SER A 81 7.73 3.90 -2.85
C SER A 81 8.86 3.10 -3.52
N ILE A 82 9.64 3.79 -4.35
CA ILE A 82 11.00 3.35 -4.69
C ILE A 82 11.86 3.19 -3.44
N ASP A 83 12.97 2.45 -3.54
CA ASP A 83 13.88 2.22 -2.42
C ASP A 83 14.44 3.54 -1.89
N ARG A 84 14.48 3.66 -0.56
CA ARG A 84 15.26 4.66 0.16
C ARG A 84 16.47 3.96 0.74
N ILE A 85 17.65 4.51 0.47
CA ILE A 85 18.90 4.07 1.06
C ILE A 85 19.37 5.20 1.98
N GLU A 86 19.40 4.94 3.28
CA GLU A 86 19.89 5.89 4.28
C GLU A 86 20.89 5.20 5.22
N GLY A 87 22.18 5.43 4.97
CA GLY A 87 23.24 4.78 5.72
C GLY A 87 23.21 3.25 5.56
N ALA A 88 23.03 2.53 6.67
CA ALA A 88 22.96 1.06 6.70
C ALA A 88 21.53 0.51 6.54
N VAL A 89 20.51 1.38 6.48
CA VAL A 89 19.11 1.01 6.34
C VAL A 89 18.72 1.12 4.87
N THR A 90 18.28 0.00 4.29
CA THR A 90 17.55 0.00 3.02
C THR A 90 16.11 -0.40 3.29
N GLY A 91 15.18 0.36 2.73
CA GLY A 91 13.76 0.11 2.89
C GLY A 91 12.93 0.94 1.93
N ARG A 92 11.61 0.85 2.08
CA ARG A 92 10.63 1.57 1.25
C ARG A 92 9.84 2.53 2.11
N ILE A 93 9.67 3.76 1.63
CA ILE A 93 8.69 4.67 2.23
C ILE A 93 7.31 4.12 1.90
N LEU A 94 6.47 3.97 2.93
CA LEU A 94 5.09 3.58 2.77
C LEU A 94 4.23 4.84 2.71
N LEU A 95 3.70 5.12 1.52
CA LEU A 95 2.92 6.31 1.22
C LEU A 95 1.44 6.07 1.55
N PRO A 96 0.73 7.01 2.19
CA PRO A 96 -0.67 6.83 2.56
C PRO A 96 -1.59 6.76 1.34
N CYS A 97 -2.64 5.95 1.42
CA CYS A 97 -3.66 5.79 0.38
C CYS A 97 -5.00 6.47 0.70
N GLY A 98 -5.03 7.39 1.67
CA GLY A 98 -6.26 7.97 2.22
C GLY A 98 -6.73 7.28 3.49
N ILE A 99 -7.92 7.66 3.98
CA ILE A 99 -8.56 7.06 5.16
C ILE A 99 -9.93 6.50 4.76
N GLU A 100 -10.87 7.36 4.38
CA GLU A 100 -12.26 6.98 4.01
C GLU A 100 -12.38 6.67 2.51
N TYR A 101 -11.59 7.32 1.67
CA TYR A 101 -11.58 7.11 0.22
C TYR A 101 -10.15 7.04 -0.31
N PRO A 102 -9.92 6.42 -1.48
CA PRO A 102 -8.58 6.28 -2.01
C PRO A 102 -8.00 7.62 -2.46
N GLU A 103 -6.79 7.90 -2.02
CA GLU A 103 -5.99 9.04 -2.43
C GLU A 103 -4.64 8.58 -2.97
N PHE A 104 -4.09 9.31 -3.94
CA PHE A 104 -2.86 8.93 -4.60
C PHE A 104 -1.70 9.86 -4.25
N PRO A 105 -0.61 9.32 -3.68
CA PRO A 105 0.61 10.08 -3.46
C PRO A 105 1.20 10.63 -4.78
N GLN A 106 1.68 11.87 -4.76
CA GLN A 106 2.33 12.50 -5.92
C GLN A 106 3.37 11.61 -6.63
N PRO A 107 4.27 10.86 -5.93
CA PRO A 107 5.24 10.00 -6.59
C PRO A 107 4.60 8.88 -7.41
N ILE A 108 3.45 8.36 -6.96
CA ILE A 108 2.73 7.27 -7.64
C ILE A 108 2.06 7.80 -8.90
N ILE A 109 1.44 8.97 -8.83
CA ILE A 109 0.87 9.63 -10.00
C ILE A 109 1.95 10.00 -11.00
N ALA A 110 3.07 10.58 -10.57
CA ALA A 110 4.17 10.93 -11.47
C ALA A 110 4.74 9.72 -12.21
N ALA A 111 4.80 8.55 -11.57
CA ALA A 111 5.21 7.30 -12.21
C ALA A 111 4.16 6.72 -13.17
N ALA A 112 2.88 7.08 -13.02
CA ALA A 112 1.78 6.59 -13.84
C ALA A 112 1.39 7.55 -14.98
N THR A 113 1.57 8.86 -14.83
CA THR A 113 1.22 9.87 -15.84
C THR A 113 2.14 9.81 -17.06
N THR A 114 3.34 9.25 -16.93
CA THR A 114 4.17 8.85 -18.08
C THR A 114 3.53 7.77 -18.95
N ALA A 115 2.44 7.12 -18.50
CA ALA A 115 1.82 5.97 -19.13
C ALA A 115 0.34 6.12 -19.54
N SER A 116 -0.34 7.24 -19.24
CA SER A 116 -1.79 7.57 -19.45
C SER A 116 -2.71 7.35 -18.24
N LEU A 117 -3.82 8.09 -18.15
CA LEU A 117 -4.81 8.04 -17.04
C LEU A 117 -5.45 6.65 -16.85
N ASN A 118 -5.74 5.93 -17.93
CA ASN A 118 -6.24 4.55 -17.88
C ASN A 118 -5.28 3.59 -17.16
N THR A 119 -4.00 3.97 -17.05
CA THR A 119 -2.99 3.18 -16.35
C THR A 119 -3.22 3.14 -14.86
N LEU A 120 -3.68 4.24 -14.23
CA LEU A 120 -3.88 4.27 -12.77
C LEU A 120 -5.02 3.35 -12.36
N ARG A 121 -6.18 3.48 -13.03
CA ARG A 121 -7.34 2.62 -12.81
C ARG A 121 -6.98 1.15 -12.98
N THR A 122 -6.45 0.81 -14.16
CA THR A 122 -6.06 -0.57 -14.50
C THR A 122 -5.08 -1.16 -13.48
N LYS A 123 -4.17 -0.33 -12.96
CA LYS A 123 -3.11 -0.75 -12.06
C LYS A 123 -3.59 -0.90 -10.61
N TYR A 124 -4.42 0.01 -10.11
CA TYR A 124 -4.74 0.11 -8.68
C TYR A 124 -6.18 -0.24 -8.30
N GLU A 125 -7.15 -0.13 -9.21
CA GLU A 125 -8.55 -0.48 -8.92
C GLU A 125 -8.69 -1.93 -8.40
N PRO A 126 -8.06 -2.96 -9.01
CA PRO A 126 -8.18 -4.32 -8.49
C PRO A 126 -7.63 -4.50 -7.08
N ALA A 127 -6.53 -3.81 -6.75
CA ALA A 127 -5.92 -3.86 -5.42
C ALA A 127 -6.79 -3.14 -4.38
N PHE A 128 -7.39 -2.01 -4.74
CA PHE A 128 -8.30 -1.29 -3.86
C PHE A 128 -9.63 -2.02 -3.66
N GLU A 129 -10.20 -2.62 -4.70
CA GLU A 129 -11.37 -3.50 -4.56
C GLU A 129 -11.07 -4.68 -3.63
N ALA A 130 -9.87 -5.26 -3.71
CA ALA A 130 -9.47 -6.33 -2.78
C ALA A 130 -9.36 -5.83 -1.33
N VAL A 131 -8.82 -4.63 -1.09
CA VAL A 131 -8.81 -3.99 0.24
C VAL A 131 -10.24 -3.80 0.75
N LEU A 132 -11.12 -3.21 -0.05
CA LEU A 132 -12.51 -2.93 0.32
C LEU A 132 -13.34 -4.20 0.56
N SER A 133 -13.08 -5.26 -0.20
CA SER A 133 -13.77 -6.54 -0.04
C SER A 133 -13.56 -7.18 1.33
N CYS A 134 -12.44 -6.86 2.02
CA CYS A 134 -12.20 -7.29 3.39
C CYS A 134 -13.21 -6.68 4.37
N GLY A 135 -13.73 -5.49 4.08
CA GLY A 135 -14.79 -4.81 4.83
C GLY A 135 -16.20 -5.04 4.27
N GLY A 136 -16.34 -5.77 3.16
CA GLY A 136 -17.63 -5.97 2.49
C GLY A 136 -18.10 -4.77 1.67
N PHE A 137 -17.19 -3.88 1.28
CA PHE A 137 -17.46 -2.72 0.44
C PHE A 137 -16.89 -2.91 -0.97
N THR A 138 -17.38 -2.11 -1.90
CA THR A 138 -16.86 -1.96 -3.26
C THR A 138 -16.41 -0.52 -3.49
N MET A 139 -15.61 -0.28 -4.54
CA MET A 139 -15.24 1.10 -4.90
C MET A 139 -16.47 1.98 -5.16
N LYS A 140 -17.57 1.40 -5.68
CA LYS A 140 -18.83 2.12 -5.87
C LYS A 140 -19.42 2.59 -4.55
N ASP A 141 -19.42 1.75 -3.53
CA ASP A 141 -19.96 2.10 -2.20
C ASP A 141 -19.21 3.29 -1.58
N ILE A 142 -17.89 3.33 -1.78
CA ILE A 142 -17.03 4.39 -1.24
C ILE A 142 -17.14 5.70 -2.03
N LEU A 143 -17.25 5.62 -3.35
CA LEU A 143 -17.19 6.81 -4.22
C LEU A 143 -18.54 7.49 -4.47
N GLY A 144 -19.68 6.89 -4.11
CA GLY A 144 -20.99 7.53 -4.25
C GLY A 144 -22.04 6.75 -5.05
N GLY A 145 -21.74 5.51 -5.47
CA GLY A 145 -22.74 4.50 -5.83
C GLY A 145 -23.03 4.30 -7.32
N ASP A 146 -22.52 5.14 -8.22
CA ASP A 146 -22.74 5.00 -9.67
C ASP A 146 -21.44 4.91 -10.50
N ASP A 147 -21.56 4.36 -11.70
CA ASP A 147 -20.43 4.14 -12.62
C ASP A 147 -19.83 5.44 -13.16
N GLU A 148 -20.62 6.52 -13.23
CA GLU A 148 -20.19 7.83 -13.72
C GLU A 148 -19.24 8.46 -12.70
N THR A 149 -19.59 8.44 -11.42
CA THR A 149 -18.78 8.96 -10.32
C THR A 149 -17.46 8.20 -10.18
N VAL A 150 -17.49 6.86 -10.35
CA VAL A 150 -16.26 6.05 -10.40
C VAL A 150 -15.39 6.44 -11.60
N LEU A 151 -15.98 6.70 -12.76
CA LEU A 151 -15.25 7.14 -13.94
C LEU A 151 -14.66 8.54 -13.74
N GLU A 152 -15.40 9.47 -13.15
CA GLU A 152 -14.92 10.82 -12.81
C GLU A 152 -13.73 10.77 -11.84
N PHE A 153 -13.82 9.95 -10.79
CA PHE A 153 -12.71 9.72 -9.86
C PHE A 153 -11.45 9.29 -10.59
N TRP A 154 -11.53 8.27 -11.46
CA TRP A 154 -10.35 7.80 -12.19
C TRP A 154 -9.87 8.78 -13.27
N SER A 155 -10.72 9.69 -13.72
CA SER A 155 -10.35 10.76 -14.65
C SER A 155 -9.57 11.89 -13.97
N SER A 156 -9.80 12.10 -12.68
CA SER A 156 -9.11 13.12 -11.88
C SER A 156 -8.93 12.64 -10.43
N PRO A 157 -8.08 11.63 -10.17
CA PRO A 157 -7.96 11.05 -8.84
C PRO A 157 -7.40 12.07 -7.84
N PRO A 158 -7.89 12.10 -6.58
CA PRO A 158 -7.35 12.96 -5.54
C PRO A 158 -5.86 12.72 -5.33
N VAL A 159 -5.07 13.80 -5.35
CA VAL A 159 -3.62 13.74 -5.22
C VAL A 159 -3.19 14.24 -3.86
N VAL A 160 -2.48 13.41 -3.10
CA VAL A 160 -1.91 13.80 -1.83
C VAL A 160 -0.57 14.48 -2.06
N HIS A 161 -0.47 15.73 -1.61
CA HIS A 161 0.78 16.45 -1.60
C HIS A 161 1.77 15.82 -0.63
N PRO A 162 3.09 15.83 -0.93
CA PRO A 162 4.10 15.37 0.00
C PRO A 162 3.97 16.09 1.34
N LYS A 163 3.83 15.32 2.41
CA LYS A 163 3.89 15.84 3.77
C LYS A 163 5.34 15.84 4.24
N THR A 164 5.72 16.88 4.97
CA THR A 164 6.92 16.84 5.80
C THR A 164 6.54 16.08 7.07
N TYR A 165 7.35 15.09 7.41
CA TYR A 165 7.18 14.30 8.62
C TYR A 165 8.30 14.67 9.57
N ASP A 166 7.95 15.01 10.81
CA ASP A 166 8.93 15.33 11.86
C ASP A 166 9.56 14.06 12.45
N GLU A 167 8.86 12.92 12.30
CA GLU A 167 9.24 11.64 12.87
C GLU A 167 9.11 10.50 11.84
N GLN A 168 9.86 9.43 12.06
CA GLN A 168 9.86 8.23 11.22
C GLN A 168 9.51 7.00 12.06
N TRP A 169 8.61 6.17 11.54
CA TRP A 169 8.34 4.84 12.07
C TRP A 169 8.98 3.80 11.16
N ILE A 170 10.09 3.22 11.62
CA ILE A 170 10.79 2.14 10.93
C ILE A 170 10.15 0.82 11.34
N ILE A 171 9.67 0.08 10.36
CA ILE A 171 9.02 -1.22 10.49
C ILE A 171 9.97 -2.26 9.88
N PRO A 172 10.72 -3.03 10.70
CA PRO A 172 11.50 -4.14 10.20
C PRO A 172 10.58 -5.18 9.57
N LEU A 173 10.86 -5.60 8.33
CA LEU A 173 10.03 -6.59 7.65
C LEU A 173 10.00 -7.93 8.40
N SER A 174 11.06 -8.27 9.14
CA SER A 174 11.12 -9.43 10.04
C SER A 174 10.18 -9.36 11.25
N GLN A 175 9.63 -8.18 11.55
CA GLN A 175 8.57 -7.99 12.55
C GLN A 175 7.17 -8.03 11.93
N CYS A 176 7.04 -8.31 10.63
CA CYS A 176 5.75 -8.50 9.98
C CYS A 176 5.48 -10.00 9.77
N THR A 177 4.25 -10.45 9.98
CA THR A 177 3.74 -11.68 9.36
C THR A 177 3.11 -11.34 8.01
N LEU A 178 3.50 -12.06 6.96
CA LEU A 178 2.77 -12.07 5.70
C LEU A 178 1.56 -12.98 5.84
N ILE A 179 0.37 -12.42 5.63
CA ILE A 179 -0.91 -13.14 5.62
C ILE A 179 -1.26 -13.59 4.21
N GLN A 180 -1.05 -12.71 3.22
CA GLN A 180 -1.34 -13.02 1.82
C GLN A 180 -0.60 -12.05 0.89
N THR A 181 -0.28 -12.51 -0.32
CA THR A 181 -0.01 -11.63 -1.46
C THR A 181 -1.01 -11.96 -2.56
N ILE A 182 -1.72 -10.94 -3.04
CA ILE A 182 -2.68 -11.04 -4.13
C ILE A 182 -2.05 -10.37 -5.35
N SER A 183 -1.89 -11.13 -6.42
CA SER A 183 -1.40 -10.64 -7.72
C SER A 183 -2.57 -10.44 -8.66
N PHE A 184 -2.60 -9.30 -9.34
CA PHE A 184 -3.64 -8.98 -10.31
C PHE A 184 -3.12 -9.18 -11.74
N PRO A 185 -3.90 -9.74 -12.66
CA PRO A 185 -3.46 -9.90 -14.04
C PRO A 185 -3.19 -8.52 -14.66
N SER A 186 -1.97 -8.33 -15.19
CA SER A 186 -1.67 -7.17 -16.03
C SER A 186 -2.48 -7.29 -17.31
N THR A 187 -3.53 -6.47 -17.47
CA THR A 187 -4.29 -6.42 -18.71
C THR A 187 -3.40 -5.82 -19.79
N ASN A 188 -2.83 -6.66 -20.65
CA ASN A 188 -2.28 -6.20 -21.92
C ASN A 188 -3.49 -5.77 -22.77
N THR A 189 -3.73 -4.47 -22.90
CA THR A 189 -4.57 -3.94 -23.98
C THR A 189 -3.84 -4.22 -25.30
N THR A 190 -4.07 -5.39 -25.87
CA THR A 190 -4.01 -5.54 -27.32
C THR A 190 -5.25 -4.88 -27.87
N ASP A 191 -5.13 -3.60 -28.19
CA ASP A 191 -6.13 -2.90 -29.00
C ASP A 191 -6.29 -3.66 -30.33
N SER A 192 -7.54 -4.01 -30.64
CA SER A 192 -8.00 -4.55 -31.92
C SER A 192 -8.73 -3.47 -32.70
#